data_AF-W7B1R6-F1
#
_entry.id   AF-W7B1R6-F1
#
_cell.length_a   1.000
_cell.length_b   1.000
_cell.length_c   1.000
_cell.angle_alpha   90.00
_cell.angle_beta   90.00
_cell.angle_gamma   90.00
#
_symmetry.space_group_name_H-M   'P 1'
#
loop_
_entity.id
_entity.type
_entity.pdbx_description
1 polymer ?
#
loop_
_entity_poly.entity_id
_entity_poly.type
_entity_poly.pdbx_seq_one_letter_code
_entity_poly.pdbx_strand_id
1 'polypeptide(L)'
;MNTKKIVFGEVITGVNFMKDIGAGLRNFFGGRSEGYEQELINAREEAIAEMEARATDIGANAIISVDIDYEVLGSDNGMLMVTVSGTAVVVA
;
A
#
# COMPACT_ATOMS: atom_id res chain seq x y z
N MET A 1 -19.86 -14.00 12.65
CA MET A 1 -18.53 -13.59 12.16
C MET A 1 -17.49 -14.49 12.80
N ASN A 2 -16.73 -15.24 11.99
CA ASN A 2 -15.69 -16.15 12.44
C ASN A 2 -14.31 -15.59 12.05
N THR A 3 -13.43 -15.35 13.02
CA THR A 3 -12.10 -14.79 12.78
C THR A 3 -11.13 -15.87 12.31
N LYS A 4 -10.36 -15.58 11.25
CA LYS A 4 -9.31 -16.47 10.75
C LYS A 4 -7.94 -16.11 11.35
N LYS A 5 -7.36 -15.00 10.91
CA LYS A 5 -6.10 -14.43 11.41
C LYS A 5 -5.95 -12.99 10.89
N ILE A 6 -4.94 -12.29 11.40
CA ILE A 6 -4.47 -11.05 10.79
C ILE A 6 -3.78 -11.40 9.47
N VAL A 7 -4.03 -10.60 8.44
CA VAL A 7 -3.41 -10.67 7.11
C VAL A 7 -2.76 -9.33 6.82
N PHE A 8 -1.74 -9.38 5.97
CA PHE A 8 -0.96 -8.22 5.56
C PHE A 8 -0.77 -8.25 4.05
N GLY A 9 -0.52 -7.11 3.43
CA GLY A 9 0.06 -6.98 2.10
C GLY A 9 1.03 -5.81 2.08
N GLU A 10 2.12 -5.95 1.35
CA GLU A 10 3.29 -5.08 1.49
C GLU A 10 3.92 -4.78 0.13
N VAL A 11 4.07 -3.49 -0.19
CA VAL A 11 4.72 -3.04 -1.42
C VAL A 11 5.84 -2.07 -1.09
N ILE A 12 7.01 -2.25 -1.73
CA ILE A 12 8.16 -1.35 -1.58
C ILE A 12 8.47 -0.73 -2.94
N THR A 13 8.33 0.59 -3.02
CA THR A 13 8.67 1.37 -4.21
C THR A 13 10.04 2.01 -4.07
N GLY A 14 10.89 1.87 -5.08
CA GLY A 14 12.32 2.19 -5.02
C GLY A 14 12.73 3.64 -5.36
N VAL A 15 14.01 3.93 -5.20
CA VAL A 15 14.64 5.26 -5.37
C VAL A 15 14.41 5.90 -6.73
N ASN A 16 14.28 5.11 -7.79
CA ASN A 16 14.02 5.63 -9.13
C ASN A 16 12.65 6.32 -9.20
N PHE A 17 11.62 5.73 -8.60
CA PHE A 17 10.31 6.35 -8.48
C PHE A 17 10.36 7.67 -7.69
N MET A 18 11.04 7.68 -6.53
CA MET A 18 11.19 8.90 -5.72
C MET A 18 11.95 10.01 -6.46
N LYS A 19 12.94 9.65 -7.29
CA LYS A 19 13.67 10.59 -8.15
C LYS A 19 12.78 11.15 -9.26
N ASP A 20 11.99 10.30 -9.90
CA ASP A 20 11.10 10.70 -11.00
C ASP A 20 9.98 11.63 -10.49
N ILE A 21 9.42 11.33 -9.31
CA ILE A 21 8.55 12.26 -8.58
C ILE A 21 9.28 13.57 -8.31
N GLY A 22 10.45 13.52 -7.67
CA GLY A 22 11.18 14.72 -7.24
C GLY A 22 11.56 15.62 -8.41
N ALA A 23 11.83 15.05 -9.58
CA ALA A 23 12.06 15.76 -10.82
C ALA A 23 10.78 16.38 -11.39
N GLY A 24 9.64 15.67 -11.33
CA GLY A 24 8.34 16.18 -11.74
C GLY A 24 7.80 17.30 -10.86
N LEU A 25 7.96 17.18 -9.53
CA LEU A 25 7.51 18.16 -8.53
C LEU A 25 8.21 19.52 -8.65
N ARG A 26 9.51 19.52 -8.96
CA ARG A 26 10.28 20.77 -9.15
C ARG A 26 9.74 21.63 -10.31
N ASN A 27 9.02 21.02 -11.25
CA ASN A 27 8.44 21.69 -12.42
C ASN A 27 6.95 22.06 -12.25
N PHE A 28 6.29 21.63 -11.16
CA PHE A 28 4.83 21.68 -11.03
C PHE A 28 4.39 22.25 -9.66
N PHE A 29 4.54 23.56 -9.48
CA PHE A 29 3.96 24.25 -8.34
C PHE A 29 2.46 24.51 -8.59
N GLY A 30 1.59 23.79 -7.88
CA GLY A 30 0.18 24.18 -7.64
C GLY A 30 -0.87 23.21 -8.20
N GLY A 31 -1.44 22.35 -7.35
CA GLY A 31 -2.65 21.60 -7.69
C GLY A 31 -2.73 20.27 -6.95
N ARG A 32 -2.26 19.21 -7.59
CA ARG A 32 -2.04 17.85 -7.08
C ARG A 32 -0.95 17.26 -7.96
N SER A 33 0.04 16.62 -7.36
CA SER A 33 1.15 16.08 -8.13
C SER A 33 0.72 14.75 -8.73
N GLU A 34 0.06 14.78 -9.90
CA GLU A 34 -0.58 13.63 -10.54
C GLU A 34 0.30 12.38 -10.56
N GLY A 35 1.60 12.52 -10.84
CA GLY A 35 2.55 11.40 -10.82
C GLY A 35 2.87 10.83 -9.43
N TYR A 36 2.96 11.69 -8.40
CA TYR A 36 3.19 11.24 -7.02
C TYR A 36 1.96 10.49 -6.49
N GLU A 37 0.79 11.08 -6.70
CA GLU A 37 -0.46 10.50 -6.23
C GLU A 37 -0.78 9.19 -6.95
N GLN A 38 -0.57 9.12 -8.27
CA GLN A 38 -0.86 7.91 -9.04
C GLN A 38 -0.05 6.71 -8.57
N GLU A 39 1.24 6.90 -8.31
CA GLU A 39 2.10 5.81 -7.90
C GLU A 39 1.88 5.39 -6.44
N LEU A 40 1.51 6.34 -5.56
CA LEU A 40 0.99 6.00 -4.23
C LEU A 40 -0.30 5.16 -4.32
N ILE A 41 -1.20 5.49 -5.25
CA ILE A 41 -2.41 4.72 -5.49
C ILE A 41 -2.05 3.32 -5.97
N ASN A 42 -1.17 3.21 -6.97
CA ASN A 42 -0.73 1.92 -7.52
C ASN A 42 -0.13 1.02 -6.42
N ALA A 43 0.81 1.54 -5.62
CA ALA A 43 1.44 0.79 -4.54
C ALA A 43 0.43 0.34 -3.47
N ARG A 44 -0.56 1.18 -3.16
CA ARG A 44 -1.65 0.82 -2.23
C ARG A 44 -2.54 -0.27 -2.80
N GLU A 45 -2.96 -0.15 -4.05
CA GLU A 45 -3.82 -1.14 -4.70
C GLU A 45 -3.14 -2.50 -4.79
N GLU A 46 -1.85 -2.53 -5.10
CA GLU A 46 -1.06 -3.77 -5.12
C GLU A 46 -0.94 -4.40 -3.71
N ALA A 47 -0.67 -3.59 -2.67
CA ALA A 47 -0.63 -4.08 -1.29
C ALA A 47 -2.01 -4.60 -0.81
N ILE A 48 -3.10 -3.94 -1.19
CA ILE A 48 -4.47 -4.42 -0.91
C ILE A 48 -4.72 -5.75 -1.62
N ALA A 49 -4.39 -5.85 -2.91
CA ALA A 49 -4.59 -7.07 -3.69
C ALA A 49 -3.83 -8.27 -3.09
N GLU A 50 -2.62 -8.05 -2.60
CA GLU A 50 -1.86 -9.08 -1.90
C GLU A 50 -2.53 -9.51 -0.58
N MET A 51 -3.00 -8.55 0.22
CA MET A 51 -3.72 -8.83 1.46
C MET A 51 -5.03 -9.62 1.19
N GLU A 52 -5.76 -9.25 0.15
CA GLU A 52 -6.99 -9.93 -0.30
C GLU A 52 -6.72 -11.36 -0.77
N ALA A 53 -5.65 -11.58 -1.55
CA ALA A 53 -5.24 -12.91 -1.99
C ALA A 53 -4.92 -13.80 -0.77
N ARG A 54 -4.13 -13.31 0.18
CA ARG A 54 -3.78 -14.05 1.40
C ARG A 54 -5.01 -14.33 2.30
N ALA A 55 -5.99 -13.44 2.33
CA ALA A 55 -7.26 -13.69 3.03
C ALA A 55 -8.13 -14.74 2.31
N THR A 56 -8.14 -14.71 0.99
CA THR A 56 -8.86 -15.69 0.16
C THR A 56 -8.28 -17.09 0.33
N ASP A 57 -6.95 -17.23 0.37
CA ASP A 57 -6.25 -18.51 0.53
C ASP A 57 -6.60 -19.25 1.84
N ILE A 58 -7.03 -18.51 2.87
CA ILE A 58 -7.47 -19.09 4.16
C ILE A 58 -9.00 -19.21 4.28
N GLY A 59 -9.71 -19.00 3.17
CA GLY A 59 -11.16 -19.09 3.06
C GLY A 59 -11.89 -18.02 3.85
N ALA A 60 -11.31 -16.83 4.00
CA ALA A 60 -12.04 -15.65 4.46
C ALA A 60 -12.88 -15.06 3.31
N ASN A 61 -13.96 -14.35 3.64
CA ASN A 61 -14.79 -13.63 2.66
C ASN A 61 -14.92 -12.12 2.97
N ALA A 62 -14.25 -11.66 4.03
CA ALA A 62 -14.14 -10.26 4.38
C ALA A 62 -12.85 -9.99 5.16
N ILE A 63 -12.37 -8.75 5.09
CA ILE A 63 -11.30 -8.21 5.93
C ILE A 63 -11.87 -7.00 6.65
N ILE A 64 -11.72 -6.96 7.96
CA ILE A 64 -12.22 -5.85 8.80
C ILE A 64 -11.07 -5.20 9.57
N SER A 65 -11.32 -3.99 10.06
CA SER A 65 -10.32 -3.21 10.81
C SER A 65 -9.03 -3.05 10.00
N VAL A 66 -9.20 -2.66 8.73
CA VAL A 66 -8.08 -2.43 7.83
C VAL A 66 -7.34 -1.16 8.23
N ASP A 67 -6.01 -1.24 8.27
CA ASP A 67 -5.11 -0.12 8.50
C ASP A 67 -4.07 -0.06 7.38
N ILE A 68 -3.64 1.16 7.02
CA ILE A 68 -2.70 1.41 5.93
C ILE A 68 -1.60 2.35 6.41
N ASP A 69 -0.38 1.86 6.40
CA ASP A 69 0.82 2.59 6.80
C ASP A 69 1.72 2.90 5.61
N TYR A 70 2.28 4.11 5.62
CA TYR A 70 3.30 4.55 4.66
C TYR A 70 4.59 4.84 5.42
N GLU A 71 5.65 4.13 5.10
CA GLU A 71 6.95 4.31 5.72
C GLU A 71 8.01 4.63 4.69
N VAL A 72 8.80 5.66 4.96
CA VAL A 72 9.97 5.97 4.15
C VAL A 72 11.16 5.18 4.69
N LEU A 73 11.80 4.40 3.83
CA LEU A 73 12.91 3.50 4.16
C LEU A 73 14.22 3.93 3.49
N GLY A 74 15.33 3.48 4.08
CA GLY A 74 16.69 3.70 3.59
C GLY A 74 17.34 4.98 4.13
N SER A 75 18.68 4.97 4.22
CA SER A 75 19.47 6.10 4.76
C SER A 75 19.24 7.42 4.02
N ASP A 76 18.85 7.32 2.75
CA ASP A 76 18.66 8.46 1.86
C ASP A 76 17.18 8.78 1.63
N ASN A 77 16.27 8.19 2.42
CA ASN A 77 14.81 8.31 2.26
C ASN A 77 14.33 7.95 0.84
N GLY A 78 15.04 7.00 0.20
CA GLY A 78 14.86 6.70 -1.21
C GLY A 78 13.78 5.64 -1.47
N MET A 79 13.27 4.97 -0.46
CA MET A 79 12.25 3.93 -0.64
C MET A 79 10.98 4.32 0.10
N LEU A 80 9.84 3.95 -0.47
CA LEU A 80 8.55 4.07 0.19
C LEU A 80 7.96 2.68 0.32
N MET A 81 7.62 2.30 1.54
CA MET A 81 6.87 1.08 1.84
C MET A 81 5.41 1.45 2.10
N VAL A 82 4.51 0.71 1.47
CA VAL A 82 3.08 0.71 1.77
C VAL A 82 2.77 -0.63 2.42
N THR A 83 2.29 -0.59 3.66
CA THR A 83 1.83 -1.78 4.39
C THR A 83 0.34 -1.66 4.61
N VAL A 84 -0.40 -2.71 4.29
CA VAL A 84 -1.82 -2.81 4.58
C VAL A 84 -2.01 -4.01 5.49
N SER A 85 -2.75 -3.83 6.58
CA SER A 85 -3.05 -4.92 7.51
C SER A 85 -4.53 -4.94 7.86
N GLY A 86 -5.04 -6.10 8.26
CA GLY A 86 -6.42 -6.25 8.68
C GLY A 86 -6.73 -7.63 9.23
N THR A 87 -7.93 -7.80 9.78
CA THR A 87 -8.38 -9.10 10.30
C THR A 87 -9.26 -9.80 9.28
N ALA A 88 -8.81 -10.94 8.77
CA ALA A 88 -9.57 -11.77 7.85
C ALA A 88 -10.63 -12.57 8.61
N VAL A 89 -11.89 -12.52 8.13
CA VAL A 89 -13.05 -13.13 8.78
C VAL A 89 -13.95 -13.83 7.76
N VAL A 90 -14.81 -14.72 8.26
CA VAL A 90 -15.97 -15.24 7.54
C VAL A 90 -17.24 -14.64 8.13
N VAL A 91 -17.95 -13.87 7.33
CA VAL A 91 -19.31 -13.40 7.61
C VAL A 91 -20.32 -14.31 6.92
N ALA A 92 -21.47 -14.52 7.57
CA ALA A 92 -22.57 -15.37 7.11
C ALA A 92 -23.75 -14.49 6.70
#